data_AF-A0AAE8MDS8-F1
#
_entry.id   AF-A0AAE8MDS8-F1
#
_cell.length_a   1.000
_cell.length_b   1.000
_cell.length_c   1.000
_cell.angle_alpha   90.00
_cell.angle_beta   90.00
_cell.angle_gamma   90.00
#
_symmetry.space_group_name_H-M   'P 1'
#
loop_
_entity.id
_entity.type
_entity.pdbx_description
1 polymer ?
#
loop_
_entity_poly.entity_id
_entity_poly.type
_entity_poly.pdbx_seq_one_letter_code
_entity_poly.pdbx_strand_id
1 'polypeptide(L)'
;MAHHAEKLPWKDLASAFELKEANPCQREARDLHIRVQPDTKETLAEFLKAFMQNATADAITERQKYPEKYDVPNANEVIITDDVAERITPTVSRWHPEQRWLYDSDIESTRIPRRGNLCPHENESEQCFCALSLKERKMVAFQREWAYNDCYKFEEVNSEAFHNLEVVKSLLLHDEMEPILRSCSYEGCGLTEWWEQRQCYCIRGTLGWDMMYKSALRMYMILNLLYCFPETWDKEGEPIDDYRNIKSYQLAIRSSTKSTDLSDVATYPHRDFFGIEEDQFNSYPKPFDFARWKSFMKKDEYRIQFYKEMMASCDELPIGSECDSGDGDGDNDESSFDSESYYNLEYYPYGLISYEEFLNFEKPVGYQPHSTDIPHVRQMLCQKGLPIELADQIMETANYAPTRSLHIAGKPFHPGNRAELDRYLEECWQIIVRCIMIGNELGSKMPADNVFVRTFKECLRELFRCDCEGTYELFNHFDEKTSRVNL
;
A
#
# COMPACT_ATOMS: atom_id res chain seq x y z
N MET A 1 16.07 -18.55 3.92
CA MET A 1 15.10 -19.66 3.74
C MET A 1 13.74 -19.03 3.66
N ALA A 2 12.75 -19.66 3.01
CA ALA A 2 11.38 -19.16 3.11
C ALA A 2 10.98 -19.06 4.60
N HIS A 3 10.29 -17.98 4.95
CA HIS A 3 9.79 -17.71 6.28
C HIS A 3 8.79 -18.78 6.70
N HIS A 4 8.86 -19.24 7.96
CA HIS A 4 8.04 -20.33 8.47
C HIS A 4 8.06 -21.62 7.63
N ALA A 5 9.19 -21.97 7.01
CA ALA A 5 9.32 -23.18 6.18
C ALA A 5 9.06 -24.50 6.93
N GLU A 6 9.10 -24.48 8.26
CA GLU A 6 8.72 -25.58 9.14
C GLU A 6 7.21 -25.71 9.36
N LYS A 7 6.45 -24.63 9.18
CA LYS A 7 4.98 -24.57 9.37
C LYS A 7 4.20 -24.57 8.06
N LEU A 8 4.77 -24.00 7.00
CA LEU A 8 4.11 -23.77 5.71
C LEU A 8 4.75 -24.61 4.58
N PRO A 9 3.95 -25.33 3.77
CA PRO A 9 4.46 -26.21 2.72
C PRO A 9 4.85 -25.43 1.44
N TRP A 10 5.83 -24.52 1.55
CA TRP A 10 6.26 -23.65 0.45
C TRP A 10 6.76 -24.40 -0.77
N LYS A 11 7.44 -25.54 -0.58
CA LYS A 11 7.93 -26.37 -1.69
C LYS A 11 6.80 -27.02 -2.47
N ASP A 12 5.76 -27.45 -1.76
CA ASP A 12 4.57 -28.05 -2.39
C ASP A 12 3.82 -26.95 -3.15
N LEU A 13 3.63 -25.77 -2.55
CA LEU A 13 3.08 -24.62 -3.26
C LEU A 13 3.91 -24.26 -4.50
N ALA A 14 5.23 -24.19 -4.40
CA ALA A 14 6.11 -23.91 -5.54
C ALA A 14 5.99 -24.95 -6.66
N SER A 15 5.74 -26.21 -6.31
CA SER A 15 5.53 -27.27 -7.31
C SER A 15 4.27 -27.06 -8.17
N ALA A 16 3.27 -26.32 -7.67
CA ALA A 16 2.10 -25.91 -8.42
C ALA A 16 2.40 -24.86 -9.51
N PHE A 17 3.63 -24.30 -9.55
CA PHE A 17 4.04 -23.30 -10.51
C PHE A 17 5.22 -23.78 -11.37
N GLU A 18 5.35 -23.16 -12.54
CA GLU A 18 6.50 -23.26 -13.42
C GLU A 18 6.93 -21.86 -13.85
N LEU A 19 8.23 -21.57 -13.82
CA LEU A 19 8.76 -20.34 -14.38
C LEU A 19 8.74 -20.44 -15.91
N LYS A 20 8.08 -19.48 -16.57
CA LYS A 20 8.09 -19.35 -18.02
C LYS A 20 8.85 -18.11 -18.44
N GLU A 21 9.84 -18.30 -19.32
CA GLU A 21 10.61 -17.20 -19.91
C GLU A 21 9.78 -16.33 -20.86
N ALA A 22 8.85 -16.95 -21.58
CA ALA A 22 7.90 -16.27 -22.44
C ALA A 22 6.57 -16.99 -22.37
N ASN A 23 5.52 -16.27 -21.96
CA ASN A 23 4.20 -16.84 -21.78
C ASN A 23 3.17 -16.20 -22.72
N PRO A 24 2.70 -16.89 -23.78
CA PRO A 24 1.79 -16.31 -24.77
C PRO A 24 0.48 -15.77 -24.18
N CYS A 25 -0.08 -16.46 -23.18
CA CYS A 25 -1.28 -16.05 -22.46
C CYS A 25 -1.06 -14.89 -21.47
N GLN A 26 0.17 -14.37 -21.40
CA GLN A 26 0.53 -13.18 -20.65
C GLN A 26 1.36 -12.22 -21.52
N ARG A 27 1.11 -12.20 -22.84
CA ARG A 27 1.76 -11.30 -23.81
C ARG A 27 3.27 -11.49 -23.91
N GLU A 28 3.73 -12.74 -23.80
CA GLU A 28 5.15 -13.13 -23.77
C GLU A 28 5.90 -12.64 -22.53
N ALA A 29 5.20 -12.19 -21.48
CA ALA A 29 5.84 -11.79 -20.22
C ALA A 29 6.48 -12.99 -19.53
N ARG A 30 7.64 -12.74 -18.92
CA ARG A 30 8.30 -13.68 -18.02
C ARG A 30 7.55 -13.75 -16.69
N ASP A 31 7.05 -14.92 -16.30
CA ASP A 31 6.25 -15.05 -15.07
C ASP A 31 6.22 -16.47 -14.48
N LEU A 32 5.73 -16.57 -13.24
CA LEU A 32 5.31 -17.82 -12.64
C LEU A 32 3.94 -18.22 -13.18
N HIS A 33 3.90 -19.35 -13.87
CA HIS A 33 2.70 -19.91 -14.47
C HIS A 33 2.18 -21.07 -13.63
N ILE A 34 0.87 -21.07 -13.33
CA ILE A 34 0.25 -22.18 -12.62
C ILE A 34 0.21 -23.43 -13.50
N ARG A 35 0.62 -24.57 -12.97
CA ARG A 35 0.52 -25.86 -13.65
C ARG A 35 -0.93 -26.33 -13.54
N VAL A 36 -1.56 -26.70 -14.64
CA VAL A 36 -2.91 -27.31 -14.59
C VAL A 36 -2.73 -28.83 -14.49
N GLN A 37 -2.40 -29.31 -13.29
CA GLN A 37 -2.28 -30.74 -12.99
C GLN A 37 -3.44 -31.21 -12.10
N PRO A 38 -3.77 -32.53 -12.11
CA PRO A 38 -4.91 -33.06 -11.35
C PRO A 38 -4.85 -32.79 -9.84
N ASP A 39 -3.66 -32.58 -9.28
CA ASP A 39 -3.37 -32.38 -7.86
C ASP A 39 -3.14 -30.91 -7.49
N THR A 40 -3.02 -30.00 -8.46
CA THR A 40 -2.74 -28.57 -8.20
C THR A 40 -3.81 -27.95 -7.32
N LYS A 41 -5.06 -28.34 -7.52
CA LYS A 41 -6.19 -27.86 -6.73
C LYS A 41 -6.02 -28.24 -5.25
N GLU A 42 -5.71 -29.50 -5.00
CA GLU A 42 -5.45 -30.05 -3.68
C GLU A 42 -4.23 -29.37 -3.03
N THR A 43 -3.14 -29.17 -3.76
CA THR A 43 -1.95 -28.47 -3.27
C THR A 43 -2.26 -27.05 -2.82
N LEU A 44 -3.02 -26.28 -3.61
CA LEU A 44 -3.44 -24.92 -3.23
C LEU A 44 -4.34 -24.94 -1.99
N ALA A 45 -5.27 -25.89 -1.90
CA ALA A 45 -6.19 -26.03 -0.78
C ALA A 45 -5.45 -26.41 0.52
N GLU A 46 -4.49 -27.33 0.44
CA GLU A 46 -3.64 -27.74 1.55
C GLU A 46 -2.76 -26.60 2.03
N PHE A 47 -2.16 -25.83 1.12
CA PHE A 47 -1.39 -24.64 1.48
C PHE A 47 -2.26 -23.59 2.15
N LEU A 48 -3.42 -23.24 1.58
CA LEU A 48 -4.36 -22.28 2.17
C LEU A 48 -4.78 -22.72 3.58
N LYS A 49 -5.11 -24.00 3.75
CA LYS A 49 -5.47 -24.55 5.05
C LYS A 49 -4.33 -24.41 6.06
N ALA A 50 -3.10 -24.79 5.69
CA ALA A 50 -1.94 -24.65 6.55
C ALA A 50 -1.67 -23.18 6.88
N PHE A 51 -1.78 -22.28 5.90
CA PHE A 51 -1.61 -20.84 6.07
C PHE A 51 -2.59 -20.29 7.10
N MET A 52 -3.90 -20.50 6.89
CA MET A 52 -4.93 -20.00 7.79
C MET A 52 -4.82 -20.61 9.19
N GLN A 53 -4.53 -21.91 9.30
CA GLN A 53 -4.36 -22.54 10.60
C GLN A 53 -3.21 -21.93 11.41
N ASN A 54 -2.05 -21.70 10.78
CA ASN A 54 -0.90 -21.12 11.46
C ASN A 54 -1.12 -19.64 11.77
N ALA A 55 -1.64 -18.84 10.83
CA ALA A 55 -1.90 -17.43 11.05
C ALA A 55 -2.95 -17.21 12.15
N THR A 56 -4.01 -18.02 12.18
CA THR A 56 -5.02 -17.98 13.25
C THR A 56 -4.45 -18.43 14.60
N ALA A 57 -3.62 -19.47 14.64
CA ALA A 57 -2.97 -19.90 15.88
C ALA A 57 -2.01 -18.83 16.44
N ASP A 58 -1.23 -18.20 15.56
CA ASP A 58 -0.35 -17.09 15.94
C ASP A 58 -1.19 -15.88 16.37
N ALA A 59 -2.33 -15.58 15.74
CA ALA A 59 -3.25 -14.51 16.17
C ALA A 59 -3.88 -14.76 17.55
N ILE A 60 -4.25 -16.00 17.86
CA ILE A 60 -4.72 -16.38 19.20
C ILE A 60 -3.60 -16.21 20.23
N THR A 61 -2.37 -16.60 19.88
CA THR A 61 -1.20 -16.45 20.76
C THR A 61 -0.88 -14.97 21.00
N GLU A 62 -0.93 -14.16 19.96
CA GLU A 62 -0.71 -12.71 20.02
C GLU A 62 -1.77 -12.04 20.92
N ARG A 63 -3.03 -12.46 20.77
CA ARG A 63 -4.16 -11.95 21.56
C ARG A 63 -4.01 -12.19 23.06
N GLN A 64 -3.28 -13.23 23.48
CA GLN A 64 -3.03 -13.57 24.89
C GLN A 64 -2.11 -12.57 25.60
N LYS A 65 -1.40 -11.70 24.87
CA LYS A 65 -0.62 -10.61 25.46
C LYS A 65 -1.50 -9.52 26.08
N TYR A 66 -2.77 -9.49 25.72
CA TYR A 66 -3.75 -8.47 26.12
C TYR A 66 -4.85 -9.06 27.02
N PRO A 67 -5.51 -8.24 27.88
CA PRO A 67 -6.67 -8.65 28.66
C PRO A 67 -7.72 -9.42 27.84
N GLU A 68 -8.22 -10.55 28.36
CA GLU A 68 -9.20 -11.41 27.65
C GLU A 68 -10.47 -10.64 27.26
N LYS A 69 -10.89 -9.69 28.10
CA LYS A 69 -12.04 -8.82 27.86
C LYS A 69 -11.71 -7.40 28.26
N TYR A 70 -12.29 -6.46 27.54
CA TYR A 70 -12.28 -5.04 27.88
C TYR A 70 -13.70 -4.60 28.22
N ASP A 71 -13.83 -3.80 29.26
CA ASP A 71 -15.04 -3.01 29.45
C ASP A 71 -15.16 -1.96 28.34
N VAL A 72 -16.38 -1.55 28.00
CA VAL A 72 -16.61 -0.52 26.99
C VAL A 72 -16.05 0.81 27.51
N PRO A 73 -15.03 1.41 26.88
CA PRO A 73 -14.45 2.66 27.36
C PRO A 73 -15.49 3.78 27.34
N ASN A 74 -15.37 4.73 28.27
CA ASN A 74 -16.19 5.94 28.21
C ASN A 74 -15.82 6.74 26.95
N ALA A 75 -16.79 7.41 26.31
CA ALA A 75 -16.54 8.22 25.12
C ALA A 75 -15.38 9.23 25.30
N ASN A 76 -15.26 9.86 26.47
CA ASN A 76 -14.20 10.84 26.75
C ASN A 76 -12.89 10.21 27.26
N GLU A 77 -12.84 8.89 27.40
CA GLU A 77 -11.65 8.19 27.86
C GLU A 77 -10.57 8.21 26.77
N VAL A 78 -9.34 8.53 27.18
CA VAL A 78 -8.16 8.50 26.31
C VAL A 78 -7.72 7.05 26.16
N ILE A 79 -7.89 6.48 24.97
CA ILE A 79 -7.53 5.08 24.69
C ILE A 79 -6.15 4.96 24.02
N ILE A 80 -5.66 6.03 23.40
CA ILE A 80 -4.27 6.14 22.93
C ILE A 80 -3.48 6.90 23.99
N THR A 81 -2.63 6.21 24.76
CA THR A 81 -1.80 6.83 25.80
C THR A 81 -0.72 7.74 25.20
N ASP A 82 -0.07 8.55 26.04
CA ASP A 82 0.97 9.48 25.60
C ASP A 82 2.13 8.73 24.92
N ASP A 83 2.61 7.64 25.53
CA ASP A 83 3.68 6.82 24.98
C ASP A 83 3.30 6.20 23.62
N VAL A 84 2.06 5.76 23.44
CA VAL A 84 1.57 5.22 22.16
C VAL A 84 1.49 6.33 21.11
N ALA A 85 0.96 7.49 21.49
CA ALA A 85 0.86 8.65 20.62
C ALA A 85 2.24 9.08 20.11
N GLU A 86 3.26 9.13 20.98
CA GLU A 86 4.64 9.44 20.59
C GLU A 86 5.19 8.44 19.56
N ARG A 87 4.91 7.14 19.73
CA ARG A 87 5.39 6.09 18.81
C ARG A 87 4.76 6.19 17.42
N ILE A 88 3.46 6.46 17.32
CA ILE A 88 2.76 6.50 16.02
C ILE A 88 2.82 7.88 15.34
N THR A 89 3.11 8.95 16.08
CA THR A 89 3.13 10.33 15.54
C THR A 89 3.98 10.49 14.27
N PRO A 90 5.17 9.89 14.13
CA PRO A 90 5.94 9.97 12.88
C PRO A 90 5.17 9.44 11.67
N THR A 91 4.44 8.33 11.83
CA THR A 91 3.59 7.76 10.77
C THR A 91 2.38 8.65 10.52
N VAL A 92 1.73 9.15 11.57
CA VAL A 92 0.58 10.06 11.44
C VAL A 92 0.95 11.33 10.68
N SER A 93 2.14 11.89 10.96
CA SER A 93 2.66 13.07 10.28
C SER A 93 2.93 12.83 8.79
N ARG A 94 3.15 11.57 8.36
CA ARG A 94 3.40 11.22 6.95
C ARG A 94 2.12 11.30 6.11
N TRP A 95 0.98 10.87 6.62
CA TRP A 95 -0.30 10.91 5.88
C TRP A 95 -1.17 12.14 6.22
N HIS A 96 -0.89 12.82 7.33
CA HIS A 96 -1.52 14.09 7.71
C HIS A 96 -0.51 15.24 7.64
N PRO A 97 0.05 15.58 6.46
CA PRO A 97 1.02 16.66 6.39
C PRO A 97 0.32 18.00 6.69
N GLU A 98 1.01 18.88 7.41
CA GLU A 98 0.56 20.22 7.80
C GLU A 98 0.09 21.07 6.60
N GLN A 99 0.48 20.69 5.37
CA GLN A 99 0.24 21.44 4.13
C GLN A 99 -0.96 20.99 3.30
N ARG A 100 -1.55 19.80 3.53
CA ARG A 100 -2.64 19.28 2.67
C ARG A 100 -3.92 20.12 2.71
N TRP A 101 -4.05 21.00 3.70
CA TRP A 101 -5.24 21.80 3.98
C TRP A 101 -4.97 23.32 3.98
N LEU A 102 -3.79 23.76 3.55
CA LEU A 102 -3.47 25.19 3.45
C LEU A 102 -3.93 25.73 2.09
N TYR A 103 -5.06 26.43 2.07
CA TYR A 103 -5.26 27.47 1.06
C TYR A 103 -4.27 28.61 1.34
N ASP A 104 -3.74 29.25 0.28
CA ASP A 104 -2.67 30.27 0.29
C ASP A 104 -2.88 31.47 1.25
N SER A 105 -4.02 31.58 1.92
CA SER A 105 -4.36 32.72 2.78
C SER A 105 -4.06 32.57 4.28
N ASP A 106 -3.73 31.35 4.79
CA ASP A 106 -3.65 31.11 6.25
C ASP A 106 -2.24 30.80 6.80
N ILE A 107 -1.18 31.10 6.05
CA ILE A 107 0.21 30.78 6.40
C ILE A 107 0.69 31.47 7.71
N GLU A 108 0.06 32.56 8.15
CA GLU A 108 0.55 33.33 9.31
C GLU A 108 0.06 32.85 10.70
N SER A 109 -0.86 31.87 10.78
CA SER A 109 -1.47 31.45 12.06
C SER A 109 -1.19 30.02 12.52
N THR A 110 -0.54 29.20 11.68
CA THR A 110 -0.22 27.80 12.01
C THR A 110 0.83 27.71 13.11
N ARG A 111 0.35 27.52 14.35
CA ARG A 111 1.20 27.16 15.48
C ARG A 111 1.67 25.72 15.28
N ILE A 112 2.83 25.57 14.63
CA ILE A 112 3.57 24.31 14.51
C ILE A 112 3.65 23.65 15.90
N PRO A 113 3.19 22.40 16.09
CA PRO A 113 3.46 21.66 17.31
C PRO A 113 4.98 21.58 17.48
N ARG A 114 5.50 22.07 18.61
CA ARG A 114 6.93 21.93 18.91
C ARG A 114 7.29 20.45 18.83
N ARG A 115 8.29 20.09 18.00
CA ARG A 115 8.87 18.74 17.96
C ARG A 115 9.03 18.24 19.41
N GLY A 116 8.31 17.17 19.76
CA GLY A 116 8.44 16.49 21.06
C GLY A 116 7.38 16.79 22.12
N ASN A 117 6.37 17.65 21.89
CA ASN A 117 5.25 17.80 22.83
C ASN A 117 3.93 17.31 22.21
N LEU A 118 3.23 16.41 22.91
CA LEU A 118 1.89 15.94 22.52
C LEU A 118 0.90 17.10 22.48
N CYS A 119 -0.03 17.04 21.52
CA CYS A 119 -1.02 18.09 21.30
C CYS A 119 -2.10 18.09 22.41
N PRO A 120 -2.27 19.19 23.16
CA PRO A 120 -3.22 19.25 24.28
C PRO A 120 -4.66 19.60 23.87
N HIS A 121 -4.95 19.84 22.59
CA HIS A 121 -6.22 20.41 22.15
C HIS A 121 -7.37 19.39 22.24
N GLU A 122 -8.48 19.85 22.82
CA GLU A 122 -9.63 19.00 23.18
C GLU A 122 -10.90 19.29 22.38
N ASN A 123 -11.04 20.48 21.77
CA ASN A 123 -12.30 20.97 21.21
C ASN A 123 -12.23 21.26 19.69
N GLU A 124 -13.36 21.12 18.99
CA GLU A 124 -13.51 21.43 17.55
C GLU A 124 -13.29 22.91 17.20
N SER A 125 -13.52 23.82 18.15
CA SER A 125 -13.30 25.26 17.97
C SER A 125 -11.82 25.66 18.00
N GLU A 126 -10.93 24.74 18.39
CA GLU A 126 -9.49 24.92 18.35
C GLU A 126 -8.97 24.31 17.04
N GLN A 127 -8.85 25.12 15.98
CA GLN A 127 -8.21 24.70 14.73
C GLN A 127 -6.73 24.35 14.99
N CYS A 128 -6.46 23.09 15.36
CA CYS A 128 -5.11 22.54 15.51
C CYS A 128 -4.81 21.67 14.30
N PHE A 129 -3.77 22.02 13.54
CA PHE A 129 -3.26 21.21 12.41
C PHE A 129 -2.37 20.05 12.88
N CYS A 130 -2.65 19.54 14.08
CA CYS A 130 -1.76 18.67 14.82
C CYS A 130 -2.04 17.23 14.47
N ALA A 131 -1.01 16.51 14.03
CA ALA A 131 -1.13 15.18 13.45
C ALA A 131 -2.00 14.21 14.29
N LEU A 132 -1.80 14.18 15.61
CA LEU A 132 -2.59 13.36 16.54
C LEU A 132 -2.98 14.17 17.79
N SER A 133 -4.11 14.87 17.72
CA SER A 133 -4.64 15.68 18.83
C SER A 133 -5.29 14.83 19.93
N LEU A 134 -5.47 15.40 21.13
CA LEU A 134 -6.09 14.69 22.25
C LEU A 134 -7.53 14.24 21.93
N LYS A 135 -8.28 14.98 21.11
CA LYS A 135 -9.61 14.54 20.63
C LYS A 135 -9.55 13.24 19.82
N GLU A 136 -8.56 13.08 18.94
CA GLU A 136 -8.38 11.88 18.09
C GLU A 136 -7.81 10.68 18.88
N ARG A 137 -7.41 10.90 20.13
CA ARG A 137 -6.92 9.86 21.04
C ARG A 137 -7.99 9.30 21.97
N LYS A 138 -9.17 9.92 22.01
CA LYS A 138 -10.30 9.53 22.86
C LYS A 138 -11.18 8.49 22.17
N MET A 139 -11.86 7.65 22.96
CA MET A 139 -12.76 6.62 22.47
C MET A 139 -13.84 7.19 21.52
N VAL A 140 -14.35 8.39 21.78
CA VAL A 140 -15.38 9.04 20.95
C VAL A 140 -14.96 9.19 19.48
N ALA A 141 -13.66 9.35 19.20
CA ALA A 141 -13.16 9.45 17.83
C ALA A 141 -13.28 8.09 17.09
N PHE A 142 -13.11 6.98 17.81
CA PHE A 142 -13.30 5.61 17.32
C PHE A 142 -14.78 5.20 17.23
N GLN A 143 -15.70 6.03 17.75
CA GLN A 143 -17.15 5.83 17.66
C GLN A 143 -17.77 6.56 16.46
N ARG A 144 -16.97 7.30 15.68
CA ARG A 144 -17.45 7.98 14.47
C ARG A 144 -17.85 6.95 13.42
N GLU A 145 -19.08 7.03 12.95
CA GLU A 145 -19.65 6.07 12.01
C GLU A 145 -19.26 6.42 10.57
N TRP A 146 -19.10 5.40 9.73
CA TRP A 146 -19.07 5.58 8.28
C TRP A 146 -20.48 5.88 7.78
N ALA A 147 -20.60 6.86 6.90
CA ALA A 147 -21.85 7.19 6.22
C ALA A 147 -21.72 7.01 4.70
N TYR A 148 -22.78 6.53 4.08
CA TYR A 148 -22.85 6.44 2.62
C TYR A 148 -22.74 7.84 2.00
N ASN A 149 -21.95 7.95 0.93
CA ASN A 149 -21.76 9.20 0.18
C ASN A 149 -21.80 8.96 -1.33
N ASP A 150 -22.21 9.98 -2.07
CA ASP A 150 -22.10 10.00 -3.53
C ASP A 150 -20.66 10.33 -3.98
N CYS A 151 -20.41 10.23 -5.28
CA CYS A 151 -19.12 10.61 -5.85
C CYS A 151 -18.76 12.07 -5.50
N TYR A 152 -17.47 12.31 -5.25
CA TYR A 152 -16.91 13.61 -4.86
C TYR A 152 -17.41 14.18 -3.51
N LYS A 153 -18.16 13.39 -2.73
CA LYS A 153 -18.67 13.79 -1.40
C LYS A 153 -18.01 13.06 -0.24
N PHE A 154 -16.97 12.27 -0.49
CA PHE A 154 -16.33 11.45 0.54
C PHE A 154 -15.77 12.29 1.68
N GLU A 155 -14.97 13.31 1.40
CA GLU A 155 -14.34 14.14 2.43
C GLU A 155 -15.37 14.92 3.25
N GLU A 156 -16.41 15.45 2.61
CA GLU A 156 -17.51 16.15 3.28
C GLU A 156 -18.25 15.26 4.29
N VAL A 157 -18.42 13.98 3.95
CA VAL A 157 -19.26 13.07 4.73
C VAL A 157 -18.46 12.24 5.74
N ASN A 158 -17.23 11.84 5.39
CA ASN A 158 -16.49 10.80 6.11
C ASN A 158 -15.09 11.22 6.60
N SER A 159 -14.64 12.46 6.36
CA SER A 159 -13.26 12.88 6.71
C SER A 159 -12.86 12.58 8.16
N GLU A 160 -13.72 12.87 9.13
CA GLU A 160 -13.41 12.65 10.55
C GLU A 160 -13.36 11.16 10.96
N ALA A 161 -14.25 10.34 10.41
CA ALA A 161 -14.26 8.90 10.64
C ALA A 161 -13.08 8.23 9.92
N PHE A 162 -12.78 8.68 8.70
CA PHE A 162 -11.64 8.22 7.91
C PHE A 162 -10.29 8.58 8.55
N HIS A 163 -10.17 9.77 9.15
CA HIS A 163 -8.98 10.14 9.93
C HIS A 163 -8.70 9.11 11.03
N ASN A 164 -9.74 8.67 11.76
CA ASN A 164 -9.58 7.63 12.79
C ASN A 164 -9.22 6.27 12.21
N LEU A 165 -9.69 5.94 11.01
CA LEU A 165 -9.25 4.74 10.31
C LEU A 165 -7.75 4.79 9.98
N GLU A 166 -7.21 5.92 9.53
CA GLU A 166 -5.77 6.07 9.28
C GLU A 166 -4.95 5.98 10.59
N VAL A 167 -5.49 6.46 11.72
CA VAL A 167 -4.92 6.23 13.05
C VAL A 167 -4.93 4.74 13.40
N VAL A 168 -6.03 4.01 13.16
CA VAL A 168 -6.11 2.55 13.36
C VAL A 168 -5.07 1.80 12.53
N LYS A 169 -4.91 2.15 11.25
CA LYS A 169 -3.86 1.56 10.39
C LYS A 169 -2.46 1.86 10.93
N SER A 170 -2.24 3.06 11.44
CA SER A 170 -0.97 3.46 12.07
C SER A 170 -0.69 2.65 13.34
N LEU A 171 -1.68 2.48 14.21
CA LEU A 171 -1.59 1.62 15.40
C LEU A 171 -1.25 0.17 15.01
N LEU A 172 -1.89 -0.37 13.97
CA LEU A 172 -1.65 -1.73 13.47
C LEU A 172 -0.21 -1.92 13.00
N LEU A 173 0.36 -0.93 12.28
CA LEU A 173 1.76 -0.96 11.85
C LEU A 173 2.73 -1.04 13.03
N HIS A 174 2.46 -0.29 14.09
CA HIS A 174 3.34 -0.15 15.25
C HIS A 174 3.14 -1.20 16.34
N ASP A 175 2.33 -2.24 16.11
CA ASP A 175 1.97 -3.27 17.11
C ASP A 175 1.18 -2.72 18.32
N GLU A 176 0.54 -1.58 18.15
CA GLU A 176 -0.21 -0.92 19.22
C GLU A 176 -1.66 -1.40 19.21
N MET A 177 -1.85 -2.67 19.56
CA MET A 177 -3.15 -3.33 19.44
C MET A 177 -4.13 -2.99 20.56
N GLU A 178 -3.66 -2.59 21.75
CA GLU A 178 -4.54 -2.30 22.89
C GLU A 178 -5.64 -1.26 22.58
N PRO A 179 -5.35 -0.07 22.01
CA PRO A 179 -6.40 0.88 21.63
C PRO A 179 -7.40 0.30 20.63
N ILE A 180 -6.94 -0.53 19.67
CA ILE A 180 -7.79 -1.18 18.67
C ILE A 180 -8.73 -2.18 19.35
N LEU A 181 -8.20 -3.07 20.20
CA LEU A 181 -8.99 -4.06 20.94
C LEU A 181 -10.01 -3.40 21.88
N ARG A 182 -9.63 -2.30 22.53
CA ARG A 182 -10.54 -1.48 23.34
C ARG A 182 -11.64 -0.84 22.49
N SER A 183 -11.34 -0.41 21.26
CA SER A 183 -12.37 0.09 20.35
C SER A 183 -13.34 -1.02 19.90
N CYS A 184 -12.86 -2.24 19.71
CA CYS A 184 -13.68 -3.41 19.34
C CYS A 184 -14.67 -3.83 20.43
N SER A 185 -14.44 -3.49 21.71
CA SER A 185 -15.41 -3.81 22.78
C SER A 185 -16.70 -2.98 22.67
N TYR A 186 -16.69 -1.88 21.92
CA TYR A 186 -17.88 -1.08 21.64
C TYR A 186 -18.78 -1.77 20.61
N GLU A 187 -20.07 -1.93 20.94
CA GLU A 187 -21.03 -2.61 20.06
C GLU A 187 -21.23 -1.87 18.73
N GLY A 188 -21.03 -0.56 18.67
CA GLY A 188 -21.07 0.22 17.43
C GLY A 188 -19.71 0.35 16.72
N CYS A 189 -18.71 -0.47 17.05
CA CYS A 189 -17.39 -0.41 16.41
C CYS A 189 -17.52 -0.56 14.89
N GLY A 190 -17.19 0.52 14.17
CA GLY A 190 -17.33 0.64 12.71
C GLY A 190 -16.24 -0.06 11.90
N LEU A 191 -15.31 -0.78 12.53
CA LEU A 191 -14.19 -1.41 11.82
C LEU A 191 -14.65 -2.49 10.84
N THR A 192 -15.82 -3.11 11.06
CA THR A 192 -16.36 -4.08 10.09
C THR A 192 -16.72 -3.38 8.78
N GLU A 193 -17.38 -2.23 8.88
CA GLU A 193 -17.79 -1.39 7.76
C GLU A 193 -16.56 -0.84 7.04
N TRP A 194 -15.51 -0.47 7.78
CA TRP A 194 -14.25 0.01 7.22
C TRP A 194 -13.33 -1.07 6.63
N TRP A 195 -13.71 -2.36 6.62
CA TRP A 195 -12.87 -3.43 6.07
C TRP A 195 -12.48 -3.16 4.62
N GLU A 196 -13.45 -2.99 3.72
CA GLU A 196 -13.23 -2.78 2.28
C GLU A 196 -14.01 -1.53 1.82
N GLN A 197 -13.36 -0.35 1.91
CA GLN A 197 -14.01 0.94 1.61
C GLN A 197 -13.35 1.70 0.46
N ARG A 198 -14.14 2.60 -0.14
CA ARG A 198 -13.83 3.40 -1.34
C ARG A 198 -14.40 4.81 -1.21
N GLN A 199 -13.80 5.77 -1.92
CA GLN A 199 -14.31 7.15 -1.93
C GLN A 199 -15.65 7.28 -2.66
N CYS A 200 -15.82 6.52 -3.74
CA CYS A 200 -17.08 6.42 -4.48
C CYS A 200 -17.28 5.01 -5.02
N TYR A 201 -18.53 4.60 -5.26
CA TYR A 201 -18.89 3.33 -5.91
C TYR A 201 -18.19 3.12 -7.27
N CYS A 202 -17.85 4.19 -7.97
CA CYS A 202 -17.20 4.15 -9.29
C CYS A 202 -15.67 3.91 -9.25
N ILE A 203 -15.05 3.99 -8.08
CA ILE A 203 -13.61 3.74 -7.90
C ILE A 203 -13.35 2.46 -7.10
N ARG A 204 -12.11 1.97 -7.16
CA ARG A 204 -11.70 0.76 -6.45
C ARG A 204 -11.61 1.00 -4.94
N GLY A 205 -11.89 -0.05 -4.15
CA GLY A 205 -11.65 -0.09 -2.71
C GLY A 205 -10.17 0.09 -2.40
N THR A 206 -9.81 1.25 -1.89
CA THR A 206 -8.42 1.64 -1.57
C THR A 206 -8.30 2.32 -0.21
N LEU A 207 -9.41 2.46 0.52
CA LEU A 207 -9.47 3.15 1.80
C LEU A 207 -9.60 2.21 2.99
N GLY A 208 -10.03 0.97 2.78
CA GLY A 208 -10.27 0.03 3.86
C GLY A 208 -8.98 -0.39 4.58
N TRP A 209 -9.13 -0.93 5.80
CA TRP A 209 -7.99 -1.52 6.51
C TRP A 209 -7.63 -2.92 5.97
N ASP A 210 -8.43 -3.51 5.08
CA ASP A 210 -8.06 -4.69 4.29
C ASP A 210 -6.77 -4.48 3.49
N MET A 211 -6.45 -3.23 3.13
CA MET A 211 -5.21 -2.87 2.45
C MET A 211 -3.96 -3.26 3.23
N MET A 212 -4.01 -3.23 4.57
CA MET A 212 -2.92 -3.70 5.44
C MET A 212 -2.65 -5.19 5.19
N TYR A 213 -3.70 -6.00 5.25
CA TYR A 213 -3.65 -7.43 5.02
C TYR A 213 -3.24 -7.76 3.58
N LYS A 214 -3.87 -7.12 2.58
CA LYS A 214 -3.63 -7.38 1.16
C LYS A 214 -2.19 -7.09 0.76
N SER A 215 -1.62 -5.96 1.20
CA SER A 215 -0.27 -5.55 0.82
C SER A 215 0.80 -6.42 1.47
N ALA A 216 0.64 -6.72 2.77
CA ALA A 216 1.49 -7.64 3.51
C ALA A 216 1.43 -9.07 2.93
N LEU A 217 0.22 -9.60 2.69
CA LEU A 217 0.04 -10.93 2.12
C LEU A 217 0.67 -11.02 0.73
N ARG A 218 0.47 -10.02 -0.14
CA ARG A 218 1.02 -10.04 -1.50
C ARG A 218 2.54 -10.14 -1.48
N MET A 219 3.20 -9.32 -0.67
CA MET A 219 4.65 -9.32 -0.55
C MET A 219 5.17 -10.58 0.14
N TYR A 220 4.49 -11.05 1.18
CA TYR A 220 4.83 -12.29 1.88
C TYR A 220 4.77 -13.50 0.94
N MET A 221 3.70 -13.61 0.14
CA MET A 221 3.53 -14.72 -0.80
C MET A 221 4.57 -14.70 -1.91
N ILE A 222 4.77 -13.56 -2.59
CA ILE A 222 5.66 -13.51 -3.75
C ILE A 222 7.13 -13.73 -3.38
N LEU A 223 7.60 -13.15 -2.26
CA LEU A 223 8.99 -13.28 -1.83
C LEU A 223 9.30 -14.69 -1.33
N ASN A 224 8.39 -15.31 -0.56
CA ASN A 224 8.58 -16.69 -0.12
C ASN A 224 8.50 -17.69 -1.28
N LEU A 225 7.58 -17.48 -2.22
CA LEU A 225 7.44 -18.34 -3.37
C LEU A 225 8.67 -18.25 -4.29
N LEU A 226 9.13 -17.05 -4.63
CA LEU A 226 10.32 -16.86 -5.48
C LEU A 226 11.60 -17.40 -4.83
N TYR A 227 11.69 -17.39 -3.49
CA TYR A 227 12.81 -18.03 -2.79
C TYR A 227 12.91 -19.54 -3.14
N CYS A 228 11.80 -20.20 -3.49
CA CYS A 228 11.79 -21.60 -3.91
C CYS A 228 12.25 -21.85 -5.36
N PHE A 229 12.56 -20.81 -6.13
CA PHE A 229 13.10 -20.87 -7.49
C PHE A 229 14.55 -20.34 -7.50
N PRO A 230 15.53 -21.09 -6.97
CA PRO A 230 16.93 -20.63 -6.84
C PRO A 230 17.62 -20.37 -8.18
N GLU A 231 17.09 -20.84 -9.30
CA GLU A 231 17.54 -20.44 -10.64
C GLU A 231 17.35 -18.94 -10.88
N THR A 232 16.40 -18.31 -10.19
CA THR A 232 16.06 -16.89 -10.39
C THR A 232 16.86 -15.92 -9.52
N TRP A 233 17.64 -16.44 -8.56
CA TRP A 233 18.43 -15.63 -7.64
C TRP A 233 19.71 -16.36 -7.24
N ASP A 234 20.86 -15.68 -7.37
CA ASP A 234 22.16 -16.27 -7.09
C ASP A 234 22.54 -16.12 -5.61
N LYS A 235 23.16 -17.17 -5.04
CA LYS A 235 23.77 -17.11 -3.70
C LYS A 235 25.05 -16.26 -3.70
N GLU A 236 25.68 -16.12 -4.85
CA GLU A 236 26.92 -15.37 -5.06
C GLU A 236 26.69 -13.92 -5.59
N GLY A 237 25.43 -13.55 -5.90
CA GLY A 237 24.98 -12.16 -6.08
C GLY A 237 24.66 -11.69 -7.50
N GLU A 238 24.96 -12.47 -8.55
CA GLU A 238 24.66 -12.11 -9.95
C GLU A 238 23.93 -13.25 -10.67
N PRO A 239 22.59 -13.32 -10.55
CA PRO A 239 21.80 -14.36 -11.18
C PRO A 239 21.89 -14.31 -12.70
N ILE A 240 21.99 -15.49 -13.31
CA ILE A 240 21.79 -15.69 -14.75
C ILE A 240 20.39 -15.18 -15.17
N ASP A 241 19.42 -15.30 -14.25
CA ASP A 241 17.99 -15.16 -14.49
C ASP A 241 17.34 -14.25 -13.45
N ASP A 242 17.49 -12.94 -13.58
CA ASP A 242 17.03 -11.97 -12.58
C ASP A 242 15.50 -12.04 -12.27
N TYR A 243 15.15 -12.55 -11.08
CA TYR A 243 13.77 -12.64 -10.58
C TYR A 243 13.02 -11.30 -10.59
N ARG A 244 13.75 -10.18 -10.56
CA ARG A 244 13.15 -8.83 -10.55
C ARG A 244 12.43 -8.50 -11.86
N ASN A 245 12.70 -9.27 -12.92
CA ASN A 245 12.03 -9.19 -14.22
C ASN A 245 10.80 -10.09 -14.32
N ILE A 246 10.40 -10.78 -13.25
CA ILE A 246 9.19 -11.61 -13.22
C ILE A 246 7.97 -10.69 -13.07
N LYS A 247 6.96 -10.88 -13.91
CA LYS A 247 5.72 -10.10 -13.93
C LYS A 247 5.03 -10.05 -12.56
N SER A 248 4.81 -11.20 -11.91
CA SER A 248 4.18 -11.27 -10.59
C SER A 248 4.98 -10.53 -9.51
N TYR A 249 6.32 -10.50 -9.61
CA TYR A 249 7.18 -9.69 -8.72
C TYR A 249 6.97 -8.18 -8.94
N GLN A 250 7.08 -7.70 -10.18
CA GLN A 250 6.87 -6.28 -10.48
C GLN A 250 5.45 -5.82 -10.12
N LEU A 251 4.44 -6.65 -10.38
CA LEU A 251 3.06 -6.40 -9.97
C LEU A 251 2.92 -6.29 -8.46
N ALA A 252 3.59 -7.18 -7.70
CA ALA A 252 3.57 -7.15 -6.24
C ALA A 252 4.20 -5.87 -5.69
N ILE A 253 5.38 -5.50 -6.18
CA ILE A 253 6.07 -4.26 -5.83
C ILE A 253 5.14 -3.08 -6.04
N ARG A 254 4.68 -2.87 -7.28
CA ARG A 254 3.83 -1.72 -7.61
C ARG A 254 2.53 -1.70 -6.81
N SER A 255 1.88 -2.85 -6.66
CA SER A 255 0.57 -2.89 -5.97
C SER A 255 0.68 -2.61 -4.47
N SER A 256 1.83 -2.92 -3.85
CA SER A 256 2.08 -2.71 -2.43
C SER A 256 2.81 -1.39 -2.13
N THR A 257 3.31 -0.67 -3.13
CA THR A 257 3.99 0.63 -2.93
C THR A 257 3.38 1.82 -3.66
N LYS A 258 2.36 1.63 -4.52
CA LYS A 258 1.70 2.74 -5.24
C LYS A 258 1.07 3.76 -4.31
N SER A 259 1.09 5.03 -4.71
CA SER A 259 0.29 6.08 -4.08
C SER A 259 -1.17 5.92 -4.42
N THR A 260 -1.98 6.11 -3.39
CA THR A 260 -3.43 6.26 -3.49
C THR A 260 -3.79 7.71 -3.22
N ASP A 261 -4.98 8.10 -3.64
CA ASP A 261 -5.36 9.50 -3.50
C ASP A 261 -5.55 9.90 -2.03
N LEU A 262 -5.84 8.98 -1.09
CA LEU A 262 -6.18 9.33 0.30
C LEU A 262 -5.57 8.45 1.42
N SER A 263 -5.11 7.23 1.14
CA SER A 263 -4.70 6.26 2.19
C SER A 263 -3.42 5.50 1.80
N ASP A 264 -2.29 5.98 2.28
CA ASP A 264 -0.99 5.39 1.94
C ASP A 264 -0.36 4.58 3.08
N VAL A 265 -0.97 4.54 4.27
CA VAL A 265 -0.41 3.90 5.46
C VAL A 265 0.00 2.44 5.20
N ALA A 266 -0.86 1.67 4.50
CA ALA A 266 -0.58 0.27 4.17
C ALA A 266 0.66 0.06 3.28
N THR A 267 1.14 1.10 2.61
CA THR A 267 2.28 1.03 1.68
C THR A 267 3.60 1.31 2.35
N TYR A 268 3.60 1.95 3.53
CA TYR A 268 4.81 2.47 4.15
C TYR A 268 5.86 1.40 4.45
N PRO A 269 5.54 0.24 5.08
CA PRO A 269 6.56 -0.79 5.32
C PRO A 269 7.19 -1.28 4.02
N HIS A 270 6.39 -1.36 2.95
CA HIS A 270 6.84 -1.82 1.64
C HIS A 270 7.72 -0.77 0.96
N ARG A 271 7.30 0.50 0.97
CA ARG A 271 8.08 1.64 0.44
C ARG A 271 9.43 1.75 1.14
N ASP A 272 9.41 1.73 2.47
CA ASP A 272 10.60 1.91 3.30
C ASP A 272 11.56 0.71 3.16
N PHE A 273 11.04 -0.52 3.01
CA PHE A 273 11.88 -1.68 2.72
C PHE A 273 12.59 -1.56 1.36
N PHE A 274 11.86 -1.22 0.30
CA PHE A 274 12.40 -1.16 -1.06
C PHE A 274 13.14 0.14 -1.43
N GLY A 275 12.91 1.23 -0.70
CA GLY A 275 13.34 2.56 -1.13
C GLY A 275 12.48 3.13 -2.24
N ILE A 276 11.17 2.87 -2.20
CA ILE A 276 10.24 3.40 -3.20
C ILE A 276 9.59 4.65 -2.65
N GLU A 277 9.85 5.78 -3.30
CA GLU A 277 9.29 7.07 -2.90
C GLU A 277 7.77 7.11 -3.06
N GLU A 278 7.17 8.05 -2.34
CA GLU A 278 5.83 8.51 -2.65
C GLU A 278 5.74 9.00 -4.11
N ASP A 279 4.62 8.68 -4.75
CA ASP A 279 4.28 8.98 -6.13
C ASP A 279 5.21 8.38 -7.19
N GLN A 280 6.10 7.47 -6.79
CA GLN A 280 6.90 6.66 -7.72
C GLN A 280 6.02 5.78 -8.61
N PHE A 281 4.88 5.31 -8.08
CA PHE A 281 3.83 4.65 -8.84
C PHE A 281 2.47 5.25 -8.47
N ASN A 282 1.66 5.56 -9.48
CA ASN A 282 0.38 6.26 -9.32
C ASN A 282 -0.82 5.33 -9.52
N SER A 283 -1.98 5.70 -8.98
CA SER A 283 -3.21 4.92 -9.20
C SER A 283 -3.68 4.93 -10.67
N TYR A 284 -3.34 6.00 -11.40
CA TYR A 284 -3.58 6.16 -12.84
C TYR A 284 -2.23 6.29 -13.57
N PRO A 285 -1.54 5.16 -13.83
CA PRO A 285 -0.19 5.19 -14.35
C PRO A 285 -0.10 5.79 -15.75
N LYS A 286 0.95 6.59 -15.95
CA LYS A 286 1.40 7.03 -17.28
C LYS A 286 2.91 6.88 -17.37
N PRO A 287 3.44 6.50 -18.54
CA PRO A 287 4.89 6.46 -18.74
C PRO A 287 5.46 7.88 -18.67
N PHE A 288 6.56 8.08 -17.96
CA PHE A 288 7.32 9.32 -17.94
C PHE A 288 7.83 9.70 -19.34
N ASP A 289 8.32 8.70 -20.09
CA ASP A 289 8.73 8.86 -21.49
C ASP A 289 7.60 8.39 -22.42
N PHE A 290 6.57 9.23 -22.57
CA PHE A 290 5.39 8.91 -23.37
C PHE A 290 5.74 8.55 -24.82
N ALA A 291 6.70 9.27 -25.42
CA ALA A 291 7.13 9.04 -26.80
C ALA A 291 7.67 7.63 -27.00
N ARG A 292 8.52 7.16 -26.08
CA ARG A 292 9.07 5.79 -26.10
C ARG A 292 8.00 4.72 -25.90
N TRP A 293 7.03 4.97 -25.02
CA TRP A 293 6.05 3.95 -24.61
C TRP A 293 4.70 4.04 -25.33
N LYS A 294 4.58 4.91 -26.34
CA LYS A 294 3.34 5.14 -27.09
C LYS A 294 2.67 3.88 -27.63
N SER A 295 3.44 2.83 -27.96
CA SER A 295 2.89 1.54 -28.44
C SER A 295 2.12 0.75 -27.37
N PHE A 296 2.31 1.05 -26.09
CA PHE A 296 1.58 0.45 -24.96
C PHE A 296 0.36 1.30 -24.55
N MET A 297 0.14 2.43 -25.23
CA MET A 297 -0.92 3.38 -24.93
C MET A 297 -2.10 3.21 -25.88
N LYS A 298 -3.31 3.38 -25.36
CA LYS A 298 -4.56 3.42 -26.12
C LYS A 298 -5.23 4.78 -25.91
N LYS A 299 -5.81 5.33 -26.98
CA LYS A 299 -6.65 6.54 -26.87
C LYS A 299 -7.89 6.27 -26.03
N ASP A 300 -8.15 7.14 -25.09
CA ASP A 300 -9.36 7.21 -24.29
C ASP A 300 -10.42 8.03 -25.04
N GLU A 301 -11.12 7.37 -25.96
CA GLU A 301 -12.16 8.00 -26.78
C GLU A 301 -13.30 8.59 -25.96
N TYR A 302 -13.62 7.97 -24.82
CA TYR A 302 -14.64 8.47 -23.89
C TYR A 302 -14.23 9.80 -23.28
N ARG A 303 -13.01 9.87 -22.74
CA ARG A 303 -12.46 11.10 -22.17
C ARG A 303 -12.32 12.19 -23.22
N ILE A 304 -11.85 11.85 -24.43
CA ILE A 304 -11.83 12.78 -25.58
C ILE A 304 -13.23 13.35 -25.84
N GLN A 305 -14.26 12.50 -25.90
CA GLN A 305 -15.62 12.92 -26.21
C GLN A 305 -16.22 13.79 -25.09
N PHE A 306 -16.01 13.39 -23.83
CA PHE A 306 -16.42 14.16 -22.66
C PHE A 306 -15.82 15.58 -22.67
N TYR A 307 -14.52 15.70 -22.92
CA TYR A 307 -13.87 17.01 -23.02
C TYR A 307 -14.37 17.84 -24.21
N LYS A 308 -14.64 17.21 -25.36
CA LYS A 308 -15.21 17.91 -26.52
C LYS A 308 -16.61 18.46 -26.21
N GLU A 309 -17.44 17.69 -25.52
CA GLU A 309 -18.78 18.12 -25.09
C GLU A 309 -18.72 19.23 -24.04
N MET A 310 -17.75 19.15 -23.12
CA MET A 310 -17.52 20.20 -22.12
C MET A 310 -17.02 21.50 -22.75
N MET A 311 -16.10 21.45 -23.71
CA MET A 311 -15.62 22.63 -24.44
C MET A 311 -16.73 23.25 -25.31
N ALA A 312 -17.54 22.41 -25.98
CA ALA A 312 -18.65 22.87 -26.79
C ALA A 312 -19.75 23.56 -25.96
N SER A 313 -19.96 23.15 -24.70
CA SER A 313 -20.92 23.81 -23.80
C SER A 313 -20.41 25.15 -23.23
N CYS A 314 -19.08 25.33 -23.16
CA CYS A 314 -18.46 26.62 -22.82
C CYS A 314 -18.56 27.65 -23.97
N ASP A 315 -18.49 27.20 -25.23
CA ASP A 315 -18.62 28.07 -26.42
C ASP A 315 -20.06 28.58 -26.67
N GLU A 316 -21.07 28.01 -26.00
CA GLU A 316 -22.49 28.42 -26.14
C GLU A 316 -22.93 29.51 -25.14
N LEU A 317 -22.03 30.01 -24.27
CA LEU A 317 -22.35 31.13 -23.39
C LEU A 317 -22.25 32.47 -24.15
N PRO A 318 -23.27 33.35 -24.07
CA PRO A 318 -23.24 34.64 -24.75
C PRO A 318 -22.08 35.49 -24.21
N ILE A 319 -21.37 36.14 -25.14
CA ILE A 319 -20.29 37.10 -24.91
C ILE A 319 -20.68 38.04 -23.75
N GLY A 320 -20.12 37.81 -22.56
CA GLY A 320 -20.37 38.63 -21.37
C GLY A 320 -20.56 37.91 -20.03
N SER A 321 -20.53 36.58 -19.96
CA SER A 321 -20.46 35.87 -18.66
C SER A 321 -19.00 35.64 -18.28
N GLU A 322 -18.48 36.48 -17.39
CA GLU A 322 -17.19 36.26 -16.73
C GLU A 322 -17.23 34.91 -15.99
N CYS A 323 -16.62 33.89 -16.59
CA CYS A 323 -16.09 32.77 -15.83
C CYS A 323 -14.87 33.31 -15.08
N ASP A 324 -15.03 33.46 -13.77
CA ASP A 324 -13.97 33.86 -12.84
C ASP A 324 -12.83 32.84 -12.94
N SER A 325 -11.91 33.15 -13.85
CA SER A 325 -10.67 32.44 -14.09
C SER A 325 -9.65 33.23 -13.30
N GLY A 326 -9.22 32.66 -12.19
CA GLY A 326 -8.29 33.31 -11.27
C GLY A 326 -7.11 33.96 -11.99
N ASP A 327 -6.79 35.18 -11.55
CA ASP A 327 -5.73 36.02 -12.05
C ASP A 327 -4.42 35.24 -12.30
N GLY A 328 -4.03 35.17 -13.56
CA GLY A 328 -2.72 34.72 -14.01
C GLY A 328 -2.36 35.51 -15.26
N ASP A 329 -1.34 36.35 -15.14
CA ASP A 329 -0.84 37.27 -16.16
C ASP A 329 -0.81 36.65 -17.57
N GLY A 330 -1.30 37.45 -18.52
CA GLY A 330 -1.38 37.09 -19.92
C GLY A 330 -0.02 36.78 -20.53
N ASP A 331 0.12 35.53 -20.95
CA ASP A 331 0.77 35.17 -22.20
C ASP A 331 -0.18 34.25 -22.98
N ASN A 332 -0.69 34.76 -24.10
CA ASN A 332 -1.42 33.99 -25.09
C ASN A 332 -0.47 32.96 -25.73
N ASP A 333 -0.34 31.79 -25.12
CA ASP A 333 0.06 30.58 -25.82
C ASP A 333 -1.20 29.75 -26.11
N GLU A 334 -1.80 30.00 -27.27
CA GLU A 334 -2.79 29.12 -27.92
C GLU A 334 -2.17 27.76 -28.35
N SER A 335 -1.07 27.33 -27.71
CA SER A 335 -0.33 26.11 -28.06
C SER A 335 -0.17 25.15 -26.88
N SER A 336 -0.66 23.94 -27.13
CA SER A 336 -0.48 22.68 -26.38
C SER A 336 -1.39 22.43 -25.18
N PHE A 337 -2.69 22.30 -25.44
CA PHE A 337 -3.50 21.36 -24.66
C PHE A 337 -2.86 19.96 -24.83
N ASP A 338 -2.32 19.39 -23.76
CA ASP A 338 -1.46 18.22 -23.82
C ASP A 338 -2.22 17.01 -24.42
N SER A 339 -1.90 16.67 -25.68
CA SER A 339 -2.53 15.58 -26.41
C SER A 339 -2.34 14.21 -25.74
N GLU A 340 -1.37 14.11 -24.82
CA GLU A 340 -1.04 12.91 -24.04
C GLU A 340 -2.07 12.65 -22.92
N SER A 341 -2.85 13.66 -22.53
CA SER A 341 -3.94 13.54 -21.55
C SER A 341 -5.06 12.57 -21.99
N TYR A 342 -5.17 12.33 -23.30
CA TYR A 342 -6.16 11.46 -23.94
C TYR A 342 -5.74 10.00 -24.09
N TYR A 343 -4.61 9.59 -23.51
CA TYR A 343 -4.13 8.22 -23.62
C TYR A 343 -4.08 7.55 -22.24
N ASN A 344 -4.52 6.30 -22.21
CA ASN A 344 -4.40 5.40 -21.08
C ASN A 344 -3.52 4.21 -21.47
N LEU A 345 -2.85 3.60 -20.50
CA LEU A 345 -2.17 2.32 -20.74
C LEU A 345 -3.19 1.26 -21.14
N GLU A 346 -2.92 0.55 -22.24
CA GLU A 346 -3.70 -0.64 -22.59
C GLU A 346 -3.49 -1.75 -21.55
N TYR A 347 -2.24 -1.89 -21.11
CA TYR A 347 -1.81 -2.76 -20.02
C TYR A 347 -0.49 -2.22 -19.45
N TYR A 348 -0.23 -2.53 -18.18
CA TYR A 348 1.07 -2.24 -17.58
C TYR A 348 2.08 -3.31 -18.01
N PRO A 349 3.29 -2.95 -18.47
CA PRO A 349 4.24 -3.87 -19.11
C PRO A 349 5.02 -4.75 -18.11
N TYR A 350 4.37 -5.27 -17.07
CA TYR A 350 5.00 -6.14 -16.08
C TYR A 350 5.63 -7.39 -16.73
N GLY A 351 6.88 -7.68 -16.39
CA GLY A 351 7.65 -8.80 -16.91
C GLY A 351 8.02 -8.71 -18.39
N LEU A 352 7.76 -7.56 -19.03
CA LEU A 352 8.18 -7.22 -20.39
C LEU A 352 9.33 -6.21 -20.43
N ILE A 353 9.67 -5.65 -19.27
CA ILE A 353 10.70 -4.62 -19.10
C ILE A 353 11.61 -5.02 -17.95
N SER A 354 12.86 -4.53 -18.00
CA SER A 354 13.80 -4.72 -16.90
C SER A 354 13.27 -4.08 -15.61
N TYR A 355 13.75 -4.55 -14.46
CA TYR A 355 13.39 -3.97 -13.17
C TYR A 355 13.74 -2.48 -13.08
N GLU A 356 14.87 -2.07 -13.65
CA GLU A 356 15.31 -0.68 -13.68
C GLU A 356 14.37 0.17 -14.56
N GLU A 357 13.95 -0.32 -15.72
CA GLU A 357 12.93 0.37 -16.54
C GLU A 357 11.57 0.43 -15.85
N PHE A 358 11.20 -0.63 -15.13
CA PHE A 358 9.97 -0.69 -14.34
C PHE A 358 9.95 0.39 -13.26
N LEU A 359 11.02 0.52 -12.48
CA LEU A 359 11.12 1.56 -11.47
C LEU A 359 11.06 2.97 -12.10
N ASN A 360 11.70 3.18 -13.26
CA ASN A 360 11.71 4.48 -13.95
C ASN A 360 10.46 4.72 -14.82
N PHE A 361 9.49 3.81 -14.84
CA PHE A 361 8.43 3.82 -15.84
C PHE A 361 7.51 5.03 -15.69
N GLU A 362 7.03 5.34 -14.47
CA GLU A 362 6.08 6.44 -14.22
C GLU A 362 6.76 7.73 -13.79
N LYS A 363 7.88 7.62 -13.07
CA LYS A 363 8.68 8.72 -12.54
C LYS A 363 10.15 8.28 -12.54
N PRO A 364 11.11 9.11 -12.97
CA PRO A 364 12.52 8.78 -12.87
C PRO A 364 12.94 8.58 -11.41
N VAL A 365 13.67 7.50 -11.14
CA VAL A 365 14.07 7.14 -9.77
C VAL A 365 15.36 7.86 -9.42
N GLY A 366 15.32 8.66 -8.37
CA GLY A 366 16.52 9.25 -7.76
C GLY A 366 17.34 8.22 -6.98
N TYR A 367 18.58 8.56 -6.64
CA TYR A 367 19.37 7.72 -5.74
C TYR A 367 18.71 7.66 -4.35
N GLN A 368 18.57 6.44 -3.80
CA GLN A 368 17.90 6.17 -2.53
C GLN A 368 18.94 5.84 -1.45
N PRO A 369 19.23 6.77 -0.52
CA PRO A 369 20.28 6.57 0.48
C PRO A 369 19.92 5.45 1.47
N HIS A 370 20.90 4.60 1.76
CA HIS A 370 20.86 3.69 2.90
C HIS A 370 21.48 4.36 4.13
N SER A 371 21.19 3.85 5.33
CA SER A 371 21.71 4.39 6.60
C SER A 371 23.25 4.51 6.65
N THR A 372 23.97 3.63 5.95
CA THR A 372 25.44 3.67 5.82
C THR A 372 25.95 4.82 4.96
N ASP A 373 25.12 5.34 4.06
CA ASP A 373 25.50 6.40 3.12
C ASP A 373 25.51 7.77 3.82
N ILE A 374 24.68 7.94 4.86
CA ILE A 374 24.57 9.18 5.63
C ILE A 374 25.92 9.62 6.24
N PRO A 375 26.58 8.82 7.10
CA PRO A 375 27.88 9.22 7.65
C PRO A 375 28.96 9.34 6.57
N HIS A 376 28.87 8.56 5.49
CA HIS A 376 29.83 8.63 4.39
C HIS A 376 29.74 9.96 3.64
N VAL A 377 28.53 10.39 3.25
CA VAL A 377 28.31 11.67 2.59
C VAL A 377 28.68 12.85 3.50
N ARG A 378 28.32 12.78 4.79
CA ARG A 378 28.77 13.77 5.79
C ARG A 378 30.29 13.89 5.80
N GLN A 379 31.00 12.76 5.85
CA GLN A 379 32.46 12.74 5.85
C GLN A 379 33.02 13.33 4.55
N MET A 380 32.43 13.03 3.39
CA MET A 380 32.86 13.61 2.11
C MET A 380 32.70 15.14 2.10
N LEU A 381 31.58 15.67 2.59
CA LEU A 381 31.35 17.12 2.72
C LEU A 381 32.40 17.76 3.65
N CYS A 382 32.69 17.13 4.80
CA CYS A 382 33.71 17.59 5.72
C CYS A 382 35.13 17.58 5.09
N GLN A 383 35.46 16.53 4.32
CA GLN A 383 36.72 16.45 3.59
C GLN A 383 36.88 17.51 2.51
N LYS A 384 35.77 18.08 2.01
CA LYS A 384 35.76 19.23 1.09
C LYS A 384 35.93 20.57 1.79
N GLY A 385 36.10 20.58 3.12
CA GLY A 385 36.38 21.78 3.92
C GLY A 385 35.16 22.37 4.62
N LEU A 386 34.02 21.69 4.61
CA LEU A 386 32.83 22.13 5.36
C LEU A 386 32.94 21.73 6.85
N PRO A 387 32.67 22.64 7.79
CA PRO A 387 32.39 22.26 9.18
C PRO A 387 31.22 21.27 9.25
N ILE A 388 31.20 20.43 10.28
CA ILE A 388 30.18 19.38 10.44
C ILE A 388 28.77 19.96 10.51
N GLU A 389 28.61 21.14 11.14
CA GLU A 389 27.34 21.83 11.27
C GLU A 389 26.78 22.28 9.92
N LEU A 390 27.65 22.73 9.00
CA LEU A 390 27.23 23.10 7.64
C LEU A 390 26.97 21.87 6.78
N ALA A 391 27.73 20.79 6.96
CA ALA A 391 27.45 19.52 6.29
C ALA A 391 26.07 18.97 6.71
N ASP A 392 25.76 19.02 8.01
CA ASP A 392 24.45 18.60 8.53
C ASP A 392 23.31 19.48 8.02
N GLN A 393 23.49 20.80 8.00
CA GLN A 393 22.49 21.71 7.42
C GLN A 393 22.26 21.44 5.94
N ILE A 394 23.32 21.17 5.15
CA ILE A 394 23.18 20.84 3.73
C ILE A 394 22.41 19.53 3.56
N MET A 395 22.76 18.50 4.32
CA MET A 395 22.09 17.20 4.25
C MET A 395 20.62 17.30 4.69
N GLU A 396 20.31 18.05 5.75
CA GLU A 396 18.94 18.30 6.20
C GLU A 396 18.14 19.09 5.14
N THR A 397 18.73 20.14 4.58
CA THR A 397 18.10 20.96 3.52
C THR A 397 17.82 20.15 2.25
N ALA A 398 18.73 19.24 1.90
CA ALA A 398 18.56 18.33 0.76
C ALA A 398 17.63 17.14 1.07
N ASN A 399 17.07 17.06 2.29
CA ASN A 399 16.34 15.91 2.79
C ASN A 399 17.09 14.58 2.57
N TYR A 400 18.42 14.60 2.72
CA TYR A 400 19.28 13.45 2.53
C TYR A 400 19.24 12.55 3.77
N ALA A 401 18.14 11.82 3.90
CA ALA A 401 17.87 10.85 4.94
C ALA A 401 17.87 9.41 4.37
N PRO A 402 18.01 8.37 5.20
CA PRO A 402 17.82 7.00 4.74
C PRO A 402 16.40 6.82 4.21
N THR A 403 16.27 6.36 2.97
CA THR A 403 14.97 6.11 2.34
C THR A 403 14.68 4.63 2.11
N ARG A 404 15.69 3.77 2.35
CA ARG A 404 15.56 2.31 2.20
C ARG A 404 16.18 1.53 3.36
N SER A 405 15.56 0.41 3.69
CA SER A 405 16.12 -0.56 4.65
C SER A 405 17.05 -1.58 3.98
N LEU A 406 16.78 -1.96 2.73
CA LEU A 406 17.67 -2.86 1.99
C LEU A 406 19.05 -2.24 1.80
N HIS A 407 20.10 -2.92 2.24
CA HIS A 407 21.49 -2.48 2.06
C HIS A 407 21.90 -2.46 0.59
N ILE A 408 21.52 -3.49 -0.18
CA ILE A 408 21.73 -3.55 -1.63
C ILE A 408 20.40 -3.32 -2.34
N ALA A 409 20.33 -2.22 -3.09
CA ALA A 409 19.07 -1.67 -3.59
C ALA A 409 18.35 -2.67 -4.51
N GLY A 410 17.05 -2.82 -4.33
CA GLY A 410 16.20 -3.64 -5.20
C GLY A 410 16.51 -5.14 -5.22
N LYS A 411 17.49 -5.64 -4.45
CA LYS A 411 17.89 -7.07 -4.44
C LYS A 411 17.59 -7.77 -3.10
N PRO A 412 16.33 -7.94 -2.66
CA PRO A 412 15.99 -8.64 -1.41
C PRO A 412 16.72 -9.97 -1.15
N PHE A 413 16.92 -10.80 -2.16
CA PHE A 413 17.57 -12.11 -1.99
C PHE A 413 19.10 -12.07 -1.94
N HIS A 414 19.70 -10.89 -2.12
CA HIS A 414 21.15 -10.75 -1.98
C HIS A 414 21.59 -11.14 -0.56
N PRO A 415 22.68 -11.91 -0.36
CA PRO A 415 23.13 -12.35 0.96
C PRO A 415 23.28 -11.21 1.99
N GLY A 416 23.80 -10.06 1.55
CA GLY A 416 23.91 -8.84 2.37
C GLY A 416 22.60 -8.22 2.84
N ASN A 417 21.46 -8.60 2.24
CA ASN A 417 20.12 -8.16 2.64
C ASN A 417 19.36 -9.20 3.47
N ARG A 418 19.94 -10.38 3.72
CA ARG A 418 19.20 -11.50 4.33
C ARG A 418 18.56 -11.16 5.67
N ALA A 419 19.30 -10.51 6.56
CA ALA A 419 18.77 -10.14 7.87
C ALA A 419 17.63 -9.11 7.78
N GLU A 420 17.67 -8.24 6.77
CA GLU A 420 16.61 -7.28 6.51
C GLU A 420 15.37 -7.94 5.91
N LEU A 421 15.57 -8.85 4.94
CA LEU A 421 14.49 -9.64 4.36
C LEU A 421 13.79 -10.50 5.41
N ASP A 422 14.54 -11.18 6.29
CA ASP A 422 13.98 -12.01 7.35
C ASP A 422 13.11 -11.14 8.30
N ARG A 423 13.56 -9.93 8.66
CA ARG A 423 12.77 -8.99 9.48
C ARG A 423 11.51 -8.52 8.76
N TYR A 424 11.63 -8.14 7.49
CA TYR A 424 10.50 -7.65 6.71
C TYR A 424 9.42 -8.72 6.46
N LEU A 425 9.81 -9.98 6.25
CA LEU A 425 8.86 -11.09 6.13
C LEU A 425 8.14 -11.37 7.46
N GLU A 426 8.84 -11.26 8.58
CA GLU A 426 8.23 -11.33 9.91
C GLU A 426 7.26 -10.16 10.13
N GLU A 427 7.62 -8.92 9.77
CA GLU A 427 6.72 -7.77 9.85
C GLU A 427 5.45 -7.97 9.00
N CYS A 428 5.59 -8.45 7.76
CA CYS A 428 4.43 -8.80 6.92
C CYS A 428 3.56 -9.88 7.58
N TRP A 429 4.17 -10.92 8.18
CA TRP A 429 3.45 -11.96 8.89
C TRP A 429 2.70 -11.39 10.11
N GLN A 430 3.33 -10.54 10.90
CA GLN A 430 2.70 -9.90 12.07
C GLN A 430 1.53 -8.99 11.68
N ILE A 431 1.63 -8.25 10.56
CA ILE A 431 0.48 -7.48 10.04
C ILE A 431 -0.70 -8.41 9.71
N ILE A 432 -0.44 -9.53 9.03
CA ILE A 432 -1.46 -10.54 8.69
C ILE A 432 -2.11 -11.09 9.97
N VAL A 433 -1.30 -11.44 10.96
CA VAL A 433 -1.72 -11.97 12.27
C VAL A 433 -2.59 -10.95 13.03
N ARG A 434 -2.17 -9.68 13.11
CA ARG A 434 -2.93 -8.60 13.77
C ARG A 434 -4.26 -8.34 13.07
N CYS A 435 -4.30 -8.36 11.73
CA CYS A 435 -5.56 -8.25 10.98
C CYS A 435 -6.53 -9.39 11.32
N ILE A 436 -6.05 -10.64 11.35
CA ILE A 436 -6.87 -11.80 11.74
C ILE A 436 -7.35 -11.67 13.19
N MET A 437 -6.48 -11.19 14.09
CA MET A 437 -6.85 -10.92 15.48
C MET A 437 -8.01 -9.91 15.57
N ILE A 438 -7.95 -8.79 14.83
CA ILE A 438 -9.06 -7.82 14.77
C ILE A 438 -10.33 -8.49 14.25
N GLY A 439 -10.25 -9.25 13.17
CA GLY A 439 -11.40 -9.97 12.62
C GLY A 439 -12.05 -10.92 13.63
N ASN A 440 -11.24 -11.62 14.43
CA ASN A 440 -11.73 -12.51 15.48
C ASN A 440 -12.45 -11.73 16.60
N GLU A 441 -11.94 -10.56 16.99
CA GLU A 441 -12.60 -9.70 18.00
C GLU A 441 -13.92 -9.11 17.51
N LEU A 442 -14.01 -8.78 16.22
CA LEU A 442 -15.26 -8.35 15.59
C LEU A 442 -16.29 -9.50 15.49
N GLY A 443 -15.83 -10.75 15.62
CA GLY A 443 -16.68 -11.93 15.81
C GLY A 443 -17.65 -12.16 14.64
N SER A 444 -18.94 -12.29 14.95
CA SER A 444 -19.96 -12.58 13.93
C SER A 444 -20.17 -11.45 12.91
N LYS A 445 -19.75 -10.21 13.22
CA LYS A 445 -19.86 -9.07 12.30
C LYS A 445 -18.91 -9.21 11.12
N MET A 446 -17.75 -9.82 11.35
CA MET A 446 -16.73 -10.07 10.35
C MET A 446 -16.30 -11.54 10.45
N PRO A 447 -16.97 -12.47 9.77
CA PRO A 447 -16.61 -13.89 9.82
C PRO A 447 -15.21 -14.09 9.20
N ALA A 448 -14.19 -14.00 10.07
CA ALA A 448 -12.78 -13.94 9.72
C ALA A 448 -12.37 -15.08 8.76
N ASP A 449 -12.81 -16.31 9.06
CA ASP A 449 -12.54 -17.49 8.24
C ASP A 449 -13.00 -17.34 6.79
N ASN A 450 -14.08 -16.63 6.50
CA ASN A 450 -14.54 -16.40 5.13
C ASN A 450 -13.81 -15.21 4.50
N VAL A 451 -13.74 -14.09 5.24
CA VAL A 451 -13.19 -12.84 4.72
C VAL A 451 -11.71 -12.99 4.36
N PHE A 452 -10.89 -13.54 5.26
CA PHE A 452 -9.45 -13.68 5.02
C PHE A 452 -9.12 -14.78 4.00
N VAL A 453 -9.90 -15.88 3.96
CA VAL A 453 -9.77 -16.91 2.91
C VAL A 453 -10.10 -16.33 1.54
N ARG A 454 -11.22 -15.59 1.41
CA ARG A 454 -11.59 -14.91 0.17
C ARG A 454 -10.48 -13.97 -0.29
N THR A 455 -9.98 -13.12 0.61
CA THR A 455 -8.91 -12.17 0.29
C THR A 455 -7.59 -12.87 -0.04
N PHE A 456 -7.29 -14.02 0.57
CA PHE A 456 -6.13 -14.82 0.21
C PHE A 456 -6.21 -15.34 -1.23
N LYS A 457 -7.36 -15.90 -1.62
CA LYS A 457 -7.60 -16.36 -2.99
C LYS A 457 -7.51 -15.22 -4.00
N GLU A 458 -8.11 -14.08 -3.69
CA GLU A 458 -8.03 -12.88 -4.51
C GLU A 458 -6.58 -12.43 -4.72
N CYS A 459 -5.77 -12.45 -3.65
CA CYS A 459 -4.35 -12.12 -3.72
C CYS A 459 -3.57 -13.08 -4.62
N LEU A 460 -3.75 -14.40 -4.47
CA LEU A 460 -3.13 -15.39 -5.36
C LEU A 460 -3.54 -15.20 -6.81
N ARG A 461 -4.85 -15.00 -7.06
CA ARG A 461 -5.40 -14.76 -8.39
C ARG A 461 -4.83 -13.50 -9.03
N GLU A 462 -4.67 -12.42 -8.25
CA GLU A 462 -4.06 -11.17 -8.72
C GLU A 462 -2.58 -11.34 -9.08
N LEU A 463 -1.81 -12.01 -8.22
CA LEU A 463 -0.39 -12.26 -8.42
C LEU A 463 -0.13 -13.13 -9.66
N PHE A 464 -0.88 -14.22 -9.80
CA PHE A 464 -0.61 -15.27 -10.80
C PHE A 464 -1.68 -15.32 -11.89
N ARG A 465 -2.25 -14.16 -12.22
CA ARG A 465 -3.31 -14.06 -13.24
C ARG A 465 -2.82 -14.61 -14.59
N CYS A 466 -3.47 -15.67 -15.07
CA CYS A 466 -3.38 -16.15 -16.45
C CYS A 466 -4.68 -15.88 -17.22
N ASP A 467 -4.59 -15.55 -18.51
CA ASP A 467 -5.72 -15.54 -19.45
C ASP A 467 -6.03 -16.94 -20.03
N CYS A 468 -5.44 -17.99 -19.45
CA CYS A 468 -5.68 -19.38 -19.78
C CYS A 468 -7.07 -19.82 -19.33
N GLU A 469 -7.75 -20.62 -20.14
CA GLU A 469 -9.02 -21.24 -19.76
C GLU A 469 -8.88 -22.06 -18.47
N GLY A 470 -9.83 -21.93 -17.55
CA GLY A 470 -9.87 -22.68 -16.29
C GLY A 470 -9.01 -22.15 -15.15
N THR A 471 -8.07 -21.22 -15.41
CA THR A 471 -7.21 -20.66 -14.34
C THR A 471 -8.00 -19.75 -13.39
N TYR A 472 -8.96 -19.00 -13.92
CA TYR A 472 -9.82 -18.15 -13.11
C TYR A 472 -10.67 -18.97 -12.15
N GLU A 473 -11.29 -20.04 -12.65
CA GLU A 473 -12.11 -20.97 -11.88
C GLU A 473 -11.28 -21.70 -10.83
N LEU A 474 -10.05 -22.12 -11.18
CA LEU A 474 -9.13 -22.77 -10.26
C LEU A 474 -8.87 -21.90 -9.02
N PHE A 475 -8.47 -20.63 -9.19
CA PHE A 475 -8.15 -19.77 -8.05
C PHE A 475 -9.37 -19.42 -7.18
N ASN A 476 -10.58 -19.38 -7.74
CA ASN A 476 -11.78 -19.07 -6.95
C ASN A 476 -12.31 -20.28 -6.16
N HIS A 477 -12.13 -21.50 -6.69
CA HIS A 477 -12.81 -22.71 -6.20
C HIS A 477 -11.87 -23.84 -5.77
N PHE A 478 -10.59 -23.58 -5.52
CA PHE A 478 -9.64 -24.66 -5.20
C PHE A 478 -9.89 -25.39 -3.88
N ASP A 479 -10.50 -24.72 -2.91
CA ASP A 479 -10.90 -25.26 -1.60
C ASP A 479 -12.31 -25.88 -1.59
N GLU A 480 -13.07 -25.75 -2.67
CA GLU A 480 -14.38 -26.38 -2.78
C GLU A 480 -14.22 -27.88 -3.01
N LYS A 481 -14.89 -28.70 -2.19
CA LYS A 481 -14.94 -30.15 -2.41
C LYS A 481 -15.47 -30.40 -3.81
N THR A 482 -14.65 -30.99 -4.67
CA THR A 482 -15.05 -31.46 -5.99
C THR A 482 -16.19 -32.44 -5.78
N SER A 483 -17.44 -32.00 -6.03
CA SER A 483 -18.57 -32.92 -6.13
C SER A 483 -18.21 -33.86 -7.25
N ARG A 484 -17.97 -35.14 -6.93
CA ARG A 484 -17.75 -36.17 -7.93
C ARG A 484 -18.93 -36.12 -8.88
N VAL A 485 -18.72 -35.57 -10.07
CA VAL A 485 -19.61 -35.81 -11.21
C VAL A 485 -19.40 -37.28 -11.51
N ASN A 486 -20.37 -38.10 -11.08
CA ASN A 486 -20.42 -39.49 -11.48
C ASN A 486 -20.49 -39.53 -13.01
N LEU A 487 -19.52 -40.22 -13.61
CA LEU A 487 -19.53 -40.64 -15.01
C LEU A 487 -20.79 -41.45 -15.34
#